data_AF-A0A8H6F4J9-F1
#
_entry.id   AF-A0A8H6F4J9-F1
#
_cell.length_a   1.000
_cell.length_b   1.000
_cell.length_c   1.000
_cell.angle_alpha   90.00
_cell.angle_beta   90.00
_cell.angle_gamma   90.00
#
_symmetry.space_group_name_H-M   'P 1'
#
loop_
_entity.id
_entity.type
_entity.pdbx_description
1 polymer ?
#
loop_
_entity_poly.entity_id
_entity_poly.type
_entity_poly.pdbx_seq_one_letter_code
_entity_poly.pdbx_strand_id
1 'polypeptide(L)'
;MSATAPFKTLSAKAAFQLDQELMSTGEFSIDQLMELAGLAVAKTIYKEYPPNEATTTTKTIAARHLKLWNYDPIIYYPKRPASNQLYSRLIKQLQDLNVPELTTLTEVKHLLDSRDSKIKIIIDSIFGFSFKPPIREPFKDLINYLGQNHDHLPPIVSVDIPSGWDVDEGQEPKLIFKHLV
;
A
#
# COMPACT_ATOMS: atom_id res chain seq x y z
N MET A 1 -36.38 -5.00 -3.61
CA MET A 1 -34.95 -4.68 -3.43
C MET A 1 -34.16 -5.72 -4.20
N SER A 2 -33.52 -5.35 -5.31
CA SER A 2 -32.72 -6.30 -6.11
C SER A 2 -31.46 -6.60 -5.33
N ALA A 3 -31.23 -7.86 -4.95
CA ALA A 3 -29.95 -8.29 -4.42
C ALA A 3 -28.90 -8.03 -5.51
N THR A 4 -27.94 -7.14 -5.24
CA THR A 4 -26.75 -6.97 -6.07
C THR A 4 -26.04 -8.31 -6.11
N ALA A 5 -25.77 -8.84 -7.32
CA ALA A 5 -25.01 -10.07 -7.47
C ALA A 5 -23.69 -9.95 -6.69
N PRO A 6 -23.26 -11.00 -5.97
CA PRO A 6 -22.01 -10.95 -5.23
C PRO A 6 -20.85 -10.68 -6.20
N PHE A 7 -19.90 -9.85 -5.75
CA PHE A 7 -18.69 -9.60 -6.52
C PHE A 7 -17.95 -10.92 -6.78
N LYS A 8 -17.51 -11.13 -8.01
CA LYS A 8 -16.64 -12.26 -8.36
C LYS A 8 -15.21 -11.94 -7.93
N THR A 9 -14.57 -12.87 -7.25
CA THR A 9 -13.15 -12.80 -6.91
C THR A 9 -12.30 -13.47 -8.00
N LEU A 10 -11.04 -13.06 -8.11
CA LEU A 10 -10.05 -13.68 -8.99
C LEU A 10 -9.06 -14.47 -8.13
N SER A 11 -8.62 -15.62 -8.63
CA SER A 11 -7.45 -16.29 -8.06
C SER A 11 -6.16 -15.55 -8.44
N ALA A 12 -5.07 -15.80 -7.72
CA ALA A 12 -3.75 -15.24 -8.03
C ALA A 12 -3.35 -15.48 -9.49
N LYS A 13 -3.65 -16.69 -9.98
CA LYS A 13 -3.39 -17.09 -11.37
C LYS A 13 -4.23 -16.28 -12.36
N ALA A 14 -5.52 -16.09 -12.07
CA ALA A 14 -6.41 -15.32 -12.95
C ALA A 14 -6.04 -13.84 -12.97
N ALA A 15 -5.71 -13.25 -11.81
CA ALA A 15 -5.22 -11.88 -11.72
C ALA A 15 -3.92 -11.67 -12.53
N PHE A 16 -2.96 -12.59 -12.43
CA PHE A 16 -1.74 -12.55 -13.23
C PHE A 16 -1.98 -12.67 -14.74
N GLN A 17 -2.97 -13.45 -15.15
CA GLN A 17 -3.34 -13.57 -16.57
C GLN A 17 -3.99 -12.28 -17.08
N LEU A 18 -4.85 -11.66 -16.27
CA LEU A 18 -5.48 -10.39 -16.59
C LEU A 18 -4.44 -9.27 -16.77
N ASP A 19 -3.47 -9.16 -15.85
CA ASP A 19 -2.38 -8.18 -15.97
C ASP A 19 -1.57 -8.35 -17.26
N GLN A 20 -1.26 -9.60 -17.64
CA GLN A 20 -0.58 -9.88 -18.91
C GLN A 20 -1.42 -9.51 -20.12
N GLU A 21 -2.74 -9.78 -20.09
CA GLU A 21 -3.65 -9.42 -21.18
C GLU A 21 -3.73 -7.90 -21.36
N LEU A 22 -3.91 -7.15 -20.25
CA LEU A 22 -3.95 -5.69 -20.27
C LEU A 22 -2.71 -5.07 -20.91
N MET A 23 -1.53 -5.60 -20.62
CA MET A 23 -0.27 -5.08 -21.14
C MET A 23 0.13 -5.64 -22.52
N SER A 24 -0.54 -6.70 -23.01
CA SER A 24 -0.28 -7.29 -24.32
C SER A 24 -1.34 -6.85 -25.33
N THR A 25 -2.47 -7.55 -25.40
CA THR A 25 -3.56 -7.24 -26.33
C THR A 25 -4.29 -5.94 -25.98
N GLY A 26 -4.29 -5.55 -24.71
CA GLY A 26 -4.85 -4.29 -24.25
C GLY A 26 -3.95 -3.06 -24.47
N GLU A 27 -2.67 -3.27 -24.80
CA GLU A 27 -1.66 -2.23 -25.04
C GLU A 27 -1.49 -1.17 -23.93
N PHE A 28 -1.94 -1.45 -22.70
CA PHE A 28 -1.73 -0.56 -21.57
C PHE A 28 -0.27 -0.62 -21.10
N SER A 29 0.33 0.54 -20.87
CA SER A 29 1.64 0.58 -20.24
C SER A 29 1.52 0.37 -18.73
N ILE A 30 2.57 -0.20 -18.13
CA ILE A 30 2.65 -0.37 -16.69
C ILE A 30 2.53 0.98 -15.94
N ASP A 31 3.08 2.06 -16.50
CA ASP A 31 2.95 3.42 -15.96
C ASP A 31 1.47 3.84 -15.86
N GLN A 32 0.66 3.57 -16.88
CA GLN A 32 -0.76 3.93 -16.90
C GLN A 32 -1.55 3.16 -15.84
N LEU A 33 -1.35 1.84 -15.77
CA LEU A 33 -2.04 0.97 -14.82
C LEU A 33 -1.67 1.35 -13.37
N MET A 34 -0.38 1.57 -13.09
CA MET A 34 0.10 1.95 -11.77
C MET A 34 -0.36 3.35 -11.34
N GLU A 35 -0.44 4.31 -12.26
CA GLU A 35 -1.00 5.65 -11.98
C GLU A 35 -2.49 5.58 -11.61
N LEU A 36 -3.28 4.82 -12.37
CA LEU A 36 -4.71 4.65 -12.10
C LEU A 36 -4.97 3.89 -10.80
N ALA A 37 -4.19 2.84 -10.52
CA ALA A 37 -4.28 2.10 -9.26
C ALA A 37 -3.90 3.00 -8.07
N GLY A 38 -2.82 3.77 -8.18
CA GLY A 38 -2.43 4.76 -7.18
C GLY A 38 -3.51 5.80 -6.92
N LEU A 39 -4.16 6.31 -7.98
CA LEU A 39 -5.28 7.23 -7.86
C LEU A 39 -6.50 6.57 -7.18
N ALA A 40 -6.82 5.31 -7.50
CA ALA A 40 -7.92 4.58 -6.90
C ALA A 40 -7.73 4.42 -5.38
N VAL A 41 -6.52 4.01 -4.96
CA VAL A 41 -6.16 3.93 -3.54
C VAL A 41 -6.32 5.29 -2.86
N ALA A 42 -5.80 6.37 -3.47
CA ALA A 42 -5.94 7.71 -2.91
C ALA A 42 -7.41 8.10 -2.73
N LYS A 43 -8.27 7.81 -3.72
CA LYS A 43 -9.71 8.13 -3.65
C LYS A 43 -10.41 7.40 -2.52
N THR A 44 -10.09 6.13 -2.32
CA THR A 44 -10.65 5.35 -1.22
C THR A 44 -10.20 5.92 0.13
N ILE A 45 -8.92 6.26 0.28
CA ILE A 45 -8.43 6.93 1.50
C ILE A 45 -9.13 8.27 1.71
N TYR A 46 -9.30 9.08 0.67
CA TYR A 46 -9.99 10.36 0.76
C TYR A 46 -11.44 10.21 1.23
N LYS A 47 -12.13 9.18 0.73
CA LYS A 47 -13.53 8.91 1.08
C LYS A 47 -13.68 8.40 2.50
N GLU A 48 -12.88 7.41 2.90
CA GLU A 48 -13.00 6.73 4.20
C GLU A 48 -12.32 7.52 5.33
N TYR A 49 -11.31 8.32 5.00
CA TYR A 49 -10.52 9.12 5.93
C TYR A 49 -10.30 10.54 5.39
N PRO A 50 -11.36 11.35 5.24
CA PRO A 50 -11.27 12.69 4.66
C PRO A 50 -10.30 13.58 5.45
N PRO A 51 -9.62 14.53 4.78
CA PRO A 51 -8.67 15.40 5.44
C PRO A 51 -9.42 16.32 6.42
N ASN A 52 -9.12 16.16 7.71
CA ASN A 52 -9.30 17.20 8.73
C ASN A 52 -7.89 17.67 9.12
N GLU A 53 -7.74 18.87 9.68
CA GLU A 53 -6.48 19.64 9.86
C GLU A 53 -5.25 18.93 10.50
N ALA A 54 -5.32 17.64 10.83
CA ALA A 54 -4.26 16.87 11.48
C ALA A 54 -4.12 15.43 10.92
N THR A 55 -3.55 15.23 9.71
CA THR A 55 -3.36 13.87 9.16
C THR A 55 -2.07 13.63 8.36
N THR A 56 -1.18 12.87 9.00
CA THR A 56 -0.66 11.54 8.63
C THR A 56 -0.31 11.10 7.20
N THR A 57 0.75 10.30 7.21
CA THR A 57 1.49 9.48 6.25
C THR A 57 0.76 8.43 5.41
N THR A 58 1.10 8.38 4.13
CA THR A 58 0.74 7.31 3.19
C THR A 58 1.92 6.99 2.26
N LYS A 59 2.21 5.72 1.99
CA LYS A 59 3.33 5.28 1.13
C LYS A 59 2.79 4.45 -0.02
N THR A 60 2.73 5.04 -1.21
CA THR A 60 2.24 4.42 -2.45
C THR A 60 2.48 5.43 -3.58
N ILE A 61 2.17 5.07 -4.83
CA ILE A 61 1.93 6.07 -5.90
C ILE A 61 0.78 7.01 -5.49
N ALA A 62 -0.17 6.50 -4.70
CA ALA A 62 -1.19 7.32 -4.04
C ALA A 62 -0.58 8.42 -3.15
N ALA A 63 0.65 8.28 -2.62
CA ALA A 63 1.28 9.34 -1.81
C ALA A 63 1.41 10.66 -2.57
N ARG A 64 1.68 10.61 -3.89
CA ARG A 64 1.68 11.81 -4.73
C ARG A 64 0.30 12.45 -4.77
N HIS A 65 -0.74 11.67 -5.05
CA HIS A 65 -2.13 12.15 -5.07
C HIS A 65 -2.56 12.69 -3.71
N LEU A 66 -2.23 12.00 -2.63
CA LEU A 66 -2.59 12.37 -1.26
C LEU A 66 -1.87 13.65 -0.82
N LYS A 67 -0.59 13.84 -1.18
CA LYS A 67 0.11 15.12 -0.95
C LYS A 67 -0.62 16.28 -1.66
N LEU A 68 -1.06 16.05 -2.91
CA LEU A 68 -1.83 17.04 -3.68
C LEU A 68 -3.24 17.28 -3.13
N TRP A 69 -3.77 16.38 -2.30
CA TRP A 69 -5.08 16.49 -1.65
C TRP A 69 -4.98 16.83 -0.17
N ASN A 70 -3.92 17.56 0.21
CA ASN A 70 -3.74 18.14 1.54
C ASN A 70 -3.48 17.12 2.68
N TYR A 71 -2.96 15.93 2.37
CA TYR A 71 -2.39 15.02 3.37
C TYR A 71 -0.89 15.28 3.56
N ASP A 72 -0.32 14.74 4.65
CA ASP A 72 1.13 14.79 4.91
C ASP A 72 1.79 13.39 4.86
N PRO A 73 1.98 12.81 3.65
CA PRO A 73 2.63 11.52 3.48
C PRO A 73 4.07 11.47 4.00
N ILE A 74 4.48 10.35 4.63
CA ILE A 74 5.90 9.98 4.86
C ILE A 74 6.10 8.58 4.30
N ILE A 75 7.08 8.38 3.41
CA ILE A 75 7.40 7.09 2.78
C ILE A 75 8.49 6.29 3.51
N TYR A 76 8.52 4.98 3.30
CA TYR A 76 9.47 3.99 3.83
C TYR A 76 9.50 2.93 2.75
N TYR A 77 10.58 2.93 1.99
CA TYR A 77 10.71 2.07 0.83
C TYR A 77 12.06 1.36 0.90
N PRO A 78 12.17 0.34 1.78
CA PRO A 78 13.47 -0.20 2.20
C PRO A 78 14.20 -0.98 1.12
N LYS A 79 13.51 -1.36 0.03
CA LYS A 79 14.10 -2.10 -1.08
C LYS A 79 13.65 -1.51 -2.40
N ARG A 80 14.61 -0.94 -3.14
CA ARG A 80 14.37 -0.31 -4.44
C ARG A 80 14.87 -1.22 -5.56
N PRO A 81 14.05 -1.53 -6.58
CA PRO A 81 14.51 -2.21 -7.77
C PRO A 81 15.52 -1.33 -8.52
N ALA A 82 16.80 -1.66 -8.42
CA ALA A 82 17.89 -0.82 -8.95
C ALA A 82 17.87 -0.68 -10.50
N SER A 83 17.32 -1.67 -11.21
CA SER A 83 17.33 -1.73 -12.67
C SER A 83 16.08 -1.13 -13.34
N ASN A 84 15.08 -0.68 -12.57
CA ASN A 84 13.82 -0.21 -13.15
C ASN A 84 13.64 1.31 -12.95
N GLN A 85 13.82 2.04 -14.04
CA GLN A 85 13.75 3.50 -14.10
C GLN A 85 12.38 4.07 -13.70
N LEU A 86 11.29 3.29 -13.81
CA LEU A 86 9.97 3.71 -13.35
C LEU A 86 9.99 4.12 -11.87
N TYR A 87 10.56 3.28 -11.01
CA TYR A 87 10.59 3.56 -9.58
C TYR A 87 11.47 4.76 -9.23
N SER A 88 12.59 4.93 -9.93
CA SER A 88 13.43 6.13 -9.77
C SER A 88 12.66 7.42 -10.12
N ARG A 89 11.86 7.40 -11.20
CA ARG A 89 11.00 8.52 -11.59
C ARG A 89 9.92 8.80 -10.55
N LEU A 90 9.26 7.77 -10.02
CA LEU A 90 8.25 7.92 -8.97
C LEU A 90 8.83 8.51 -7.68
N ILE A 91 10.00 8.03 -7.24
CA ILE A 91 10.68 8.59 -6.07
C ILE A 91 11.07 10.05 -6.30
N LYS A 92 11.55 10.40 -7.49
CA LYS A 92 11.86 11.80 -7.84
C LYS A 92 10.62 12.70 -7.74
N GLN A 93 9.46 12.25 -8.24
CA GLN A 93 8.21 13.01 -8.13
C GLN A 93 7.80 13.25 -6.67
N LEU A 94 8.00 12.27 -5.78
CA LEU A 94 7.73 12.43 -4.35
C LEU A 94 8.72 13.40 -3.70
N GLN A 95 10.00 13.35 -4.07
CA GLN A 95 11.01 14.30 -3.61
C GLN A 95 10.70 15.74 -4.04
N ASP A 96 10.25 15.94 -5.29
CA ASP A 96 9.87 17.27 -5.80
C ASP A 96 8.65 17.86 -5.07
N LEU A 97 7.82 17.00 -4.47
CA LEU A 97 6.71 17.37 -3.60
C LEU A 97 7.09 17.47 -2.11
N ASN A 98 8.38 17.36 -1.79
CA ASN A 98 8.92 17.35 -0.43
C ASN A 98 8.26 16.30 0.47
N VAL A 99 7.97 15.11 -0.08
CA VAL A 99 7.45 13.99 0.71
C VAL A 99 8.63 13.36 1.48
N PRO A 100 8.64 13.43 2.82
CA PRO A 100 9.69 12.85 3.64
C PRO A 100 9.79 11.32 3.49
N GLU A 101 11.00 10.79 3.65
CA GLU A 101 11.28 9.37 3.59
C GLU A 101 12.02 8.90 4.84
N LEU A 102 11.50 7.84 5.47
CA LEU A 102 12.20 7.06 6.47
C LEU A 102 13.05 6.00 5.77
N THR A 103 14.23 5.73 6.32
CA THR A 103 15.22 4.84 5.72
C THR A 103 15.37 3.55 6.50
N THR A 104 15.04 3.54 7.79
CA THR A 104 15.22 2.39 8.68
C THR A 104 13.91 1.95 9.33
N LEU A 105 13.83 0.65 9.69
CA LEU A 105 12.71 0.14 10.47
C LEU A 105 12.64 0.76 11.87
N THR A 106 13.79 1.15 12.44
CA THR A 106 13.85 1.84 13.73
C THR A 106 13.13 3.18 13.70
N GLU A 107 13.32 3.97 12.64
CA GLU A 107 12.61 5.24 12.44
C GLU A 107 11.09 5.02 12.31
N VAL A 108 10.68 3.96 11.60
CA VAL A 108 9.26 3.59 11.47
C VAL A 108 8.66 3.27 12.83
N LYS A 109 9.32 2.42 13.62
CA LYS A 109 8.87 2.04 14.97
C LYS A 109 8.79 3.26 15.89
N HIS A 110 9.85 4.08 15.92
CA HIS A 110 9.86 5.32 16.71
C HIS A 110 8.71 6.27 16.34
N LEU A 111 8.41 6.43 15.05
CA LEU A 111 7.29 7.25 14.59
C LEU A 111 5.94 6.69 15.04
N LEU A 112 5.75 5.36 14.98
CA LEU A 112 4.49 4.71 15.29
C LEU A 112 4.24 4.51 16.78
N ASP A 113 5.28 4.25 17.56
CA ASP A 113 5.22 4.01 19.01
C ASP A 113 5.18 5.31 19.82
N SER A 114 5.52 6.45 19.21
CA SER A 114 5.53 7.76 19.89
C SER A 114 4.13 8.16 20.34
N ARG A 115 3.99 8.59 21.60
CA ARG A 115 2.71 9.10 22.13
C ARG A 115 2.23 10.37 21.43
N ASP A 116 3.16 11.17 20.92
CA ASP A 116 2.87 12.40 20.16
C ASP A 116 2.71 12.13 18.66
N SER A 117 2.72 10.85 18.25
CA SER A 117 2.55 10.45 16.87
C SER A 117 1.22 10.96 16.33
N LYS A 118 1.31 11.76 15.27
CA LYS A 118 0.15 12.26 14.53
C LYS A 118 -0.28 11.29 13.44
N ILE A 119 0.12 10.03 13.52
CA ILE A 119 -0.23 9.00 12.55
C ILE A 119 -1.65 8.48 12.86
N LYS A 120 -2.54 8.58 11.88
CA LYS A 120 -3.95 8.16 11.90
C LYS A 120 -4.24 6.99 10.94
N ILE A 121 -3.39 6.71 9.97
CA ILE A 121 -3.55 5.65 8.98
C ILE A 121 -2.17 5.11 8.59
N ILE A 122 -2.09 3.80 8.39
CA ILE A 122 -0.95 3.13 7.77
C ILE A 122 -1.44 2.54 6.45
N ILE A 123 -0.77 2.85 5.33
CA ILE A 123 -1.04 2.15 4.07
C ILE A 123 -0.02 1.03 3.90
N ASP A 124 -0.53 -0.18 3.82
CA ASP A 124 0.22 -1.37 3.47
C ASP A 124 0.19 -1.56 1.95
N SER A 125 1.34 -1.31 1.32
CA SER A 125 1.56 -1.56 -0.11
C SER A 125 2.86 -2.34 -0.33
N ILE A 126 3.13 -3.29 0.56
CA ILE A 126 4.39 -4.05 0.56
C ILE A 126 4.31 -5.16 -0.49
N PHE A 127 3.23 -5.93 -0.48
CA PHE A 127 2.98 -7.06 -1.37
C PHE A 127 1.55 -7.02 -1.90
N GLY A 128 1.37 -7.35 -3.17
CA GLY A 128 0.06 -7.57 -3.80
C GLY A 128 -0.12 -9.01 -4.25
N PHE A 129 -1.08 -9.27 -5.15
CA PHE A 129 -1.48 -10.59 -5.63
C PHE A 129 -0.37 -11.43 -6.27
N SER A 130 0.71 -10.80 -6.73
CA SER A 130 1.84 -11.50 -7.33
C SER A 130 2.82 -12.08 -6.29
N PHE A 131 2.61 -11.79 -5.01
CA PHE A 131 3.48 -12.29 -3.94
C PHE A 131 3.39 -13.81 -3.80
N LYS A 132 4.53 -14.42 -3.48
CA LYS A 132 4.62 -15.85 -3.18
C LYS A 132 5.45 -16.02 -1.91
N PRO A 133 4.92 -16.70 -0.87
CA PRO A 133 5.67 -17.04 0.32
C PRO A 133 7.01 -17.75 0.01
N PRO A 134 8.01 -17.66 0.91
CA PRO A 134 8.00 -16.97 2.20
C PRO A 134 8.38 -15.49 2.11
N ILE A 135 7.91 -14.69 3.08
CA ILE A 135 8.37 -13.30 3.25
C ILE A 135 9.86 -13.29 3.61
N ARG A 136 10.63 -12.43 2.94
CA ARG A 136 12.08 -12.25 3.17
C ARG A 136 12.38 -10.88 3.75
N GLU A 137 13.57 -10.74 4.34
CA GLU A 137 14.08 -9.44 4.76
C GLU A 137 14.18 -8.44 3.60
N PRO A 138 13.97 -7.13 3.86
CA PRO A 138 13.73 -6.49 5.16
C PRO A 138 12.23 -6.43 5.56
N PHE A 139 11.34 -7.07 4.81
CA PHE A 139 9.89 -6.93 4.98
C PHE A 139 9.32 -7.78 6.11
N LYS A 140 9.99 -8.89 6.43
CA LYS A 140 9.56 -9.82 7.47
C LYS A 140 9.42 -9.14 8.82
N ASP A 141 10.44 -8.40 9.24
CA ASP A 141 10.42 -7.68 10.52
C ASP A 141 9.38 -6.57 10.56
N LEU A 142 9.15 -5.87 9.45
CA LEU A 142 8.09 -4.85 9.35
C LEU A 142 6.71 -5.48 9.50
N ILE A 143 6.41 -6.54 8.73
CA ILE A 143 5.09 -7.20 8.75
C ILE A 143 4.83 -7.82 10.13
N ASN A 144 5.84 -8.47 10.73
CA ASN A 144 5.73 -8.99 12.10
C ASN A 144 5.44 -7.88 13.11
N TYR A 145 6.14 -6.75 13.02
CA TYR A 145 5.89 -5.60 13.88
C TYR A 145 4.46 -5.07 13.69
N LEU A 146 4.01 -4.84 12.46
CA LEU A 146 2.64 -4.36 12.19
C LEU A 146 1.58 -5.34 12.73
N GLY A 147 1.80 -6.65 12.54
CA GLY A 147 0.88 -7.69 13.01
C GLY A 147 0.81 -7.82 14.52
N GLN A 148 1.95 -7.80 15.22
CA GLN A 148 1.99 -7.94 16.68
C GLN A 148 1.43 -6.70 17.40
N ASN A 149 1.46 -5.55 16.75
CA ASN A 149 1.14 -4.25 17.37
C ASN A 149 -0.18 -3.66 16.84
N HIS A 150 -0.90 -4.37 15.97
CA HIS A 150 -2.09 -3.85 15.26
C HIS A 150 -3.20 -3.27 16.16
N ASP A 151 -3.31 -3.75 17.41
CA ASP A 151 -4.33 -3.29 18.37
C ASP A 151 -4.11 -1.85 18.87
N HIS A 152 -2.87 -1.38 18.92
CA HIS A 152 -2.52 -0.02 19.37
C HIS A 152 -2.00 0.87 18.25
N LEU A 153 -1.77 0.30 17.06
CA LEU A 153 -1.41 1.06 15.87
C LEU A 153 -2.65 1.71 15.24
N PRO A 154 -2.45 2.79 14.47
CA PRO A 154 -3.50 3.33 13.61
C PRO A 154 -4.01 2.27 12.60
N PRO A 155 -5.25 2.41 12.09
CA PRO A 155 -5.80 1.52 11.07
C PRO A 155 -4.83 1.27 9.91
N ILE A 156 -4.66 -0.01 9.58
CA ILE A 156 -3.88 -0.44 8.43
C ILE A 156 -4.84 -0.70 7.26
N VAL A 157 -4.57 -0.03 6.14
CA VAL A 157 -5.30 -0.14 4.88
C VAL A 157 -4.39 -0.82 3.87
N SER A 158 -4.76 -2.02 3.43
CA SER A 158 -3.94 -2.79 2.49
C SER A 158 -4.37 -2.52 1.06
N VAL A 159 -3.38 -2.29 0.20
CA VAL A 159 -3.55 -2.13 -1.24
C VAL A 159 -3.56 -3.50 -1.89
N ASP A 160 -4.60 -3.79 -2.67
CA ASP A 160 -4.83 -5.05 -3.37
C ASP A 160 -5.08 -6.25 -2.42
N ILE A 161 -4.07 -6.68 -1.65
CA ILE A 161 -4.17 -7.79 -0.70
C ILE A 161 -3.37 -7.46 0.56
N PRO A 162 -3.77 -7.94 1.76
CA PRO A 162 -3.00 -7.66 2.96
C PRO A 162 -1.66 -8.40 2.93
N SER A 163 -0.58 -7.65 3.15
CA SER A 163 0.76 -8.17 2.97
C SER A 163 1.05 -9.33 3.92
N GLY A 164 1.42 -10.48 3.34
CA GLY A 164 1.72 -11.71 4.07
C GLY A 164 0.57 -12.72 4.11
N TRP A 165 -0.58 -12.40 3.54
CA TRP A 165 -1.64 -13.39 3.31
C TRP A 165 -1.35 -14.22 2.06
N ASP A 166 -1.84 -15.45 2.06
CA ASP A 166 -1.97 -16.21 0.83
C ASP A 166 -3.13 -15.63 0.01
N VAL A 167 -2.94 -15.49 -1.29
CA VAL A 167 -3.90 -14.84 -2.18
C VAL A 167 -5.17 -15.66 -2.36
N ASP A 168 -5.02 -16.98 -2.43
CA ASP A 168 -6.12 -17.91 -2.72
C ASP A 168 -6.68 -18.52 -1.42
N GLU A 169 -5.82 -18.80 -0.44
CA GLU A 169 -6.20 -19.41 0.84
C GLU A 169 -6.56 -18.38 1.93
N GLY A 170 -6.20 -17.11 1.73
CA GLY A 170 -6.55 -16.01 2.61
C GLY A 170 -5.70 -15.93 3.88
N GLN A 171 -6.37 -15.65 5.00
CA GLN A 171 -5.74 -15.17 6.23
C GLN A 171 -4.81 -16.19 6.88
N GLU A 172 -3.53 -15.83 7.02
CA GLU A 172 -2.68 -16.47 8.03
C GLU A 172 -3.05 -15.93 9.43
N PRO A 173 -3.12 -16.77 10.48
CA PRO A 173 -3.74 -16.44 11.79
C PRO A 173 -3.17 -15.24 12.57
N LYS A 174 -2.14 -14.54 12.06
CA LYS A 174 -1.34 -13.55 12.81
C LYS A 174 -1.51 -12.10 12.35
N LEU A 175 -2.34 -11.82 11.34
CA LEU A 175 -2.46 -10.48 10.75
C LEU A 175 -3.93 -10.09 10.58
N ILE A 176 -4.39 -9.12 11.38
CA ILE A 176 -5.74 -8.54 11.30
C ILE A 176 -5.62 -7.17 10.61
N PHE A 177 -5.92 -7.13 9.32
CA PHE A 177 -6.02 -5.89 8.55
C PHE A 177 -7.48 -5.46 8.44
N LYS A 178 -7.78 -4.19 8.70
CA LYS A 178 -9.17 -3.72 8.86
C LYS A 178 -9.85 -3.34 7.55
N HIS A 179 -9.10 -2.97 6.51
CA HIS A 179 -9.67 -2.55 5.23
C HIS A 179 -8.77 -2.94 4.05
N LEU A 180 -9.41 -3.48 3.00
CA LEU A 180 -8.83 -3.85 1.71
C LEU A 180 -9.26 -2.84 0.66
N VAL A 181 -8.31 -2.32 -0.12
CA VAL A 181 -8.52 -1.25 -1.12
C VAL A 181 -7.88 -1.58 -2.44
#